data_AF-A0A371AZ23-F1
#
_entry.id   AF-A0A371AZ23-F1
#
_cell.length_a   1.000
_cell.length_b   1.000
_cell.length_c   1.000
_cell.angle_alpha   90.00
_cell.angle_beta   90.00
_cell.angle_gamma   90.00
#
_symmetry.space_group_name_H-M   'P 1'
#
loop_
_entity.id
_entity.type
_entity.pdbx_description
1 polymer ?
#
loop_
_entity_poly.entity_id
_entity_poly.type
_entity_poly.pdbx_seq_one_letter_code
_entity_poly.pdbx_strand_id
1 'polypeptide(L)' 'MIDVSLEIKQGEICGIVGRNGSGKTVLFKCICGFLKPTSGKILVRNQENRKGY' A
#
# COMPACT_ATOMS: atom_id res chain seq x y z
N MET A 1 2.51 14.52 -2.83
CA MET A 1 1.89 13.31 -2.24
C MET A 1 1.60 12.35 -3.36
N ILE A 2 1.85 11.04 -3.20
CA ILE A 2 1.59 10.06 -4.27
C ILE A 2 0.13 9.60 -4.20
N ASP A 3 -0.47 9.37 -5.37
CA ASP A 3 -1.82 8.84 -5.52
C ASP A 3 -1.75 7.54 -6.34
N VAL A 4 -2.33 6.47 -5.80
CA VAL A 4 -2.21 5.11 -6.33
C VAL A 4 -3.52 4.36 -6.11
N SER A 5 -4.03 3.75 -7.17
CA SER A 5 -5.15 2.80 -7.10
C SER A 5 -4.68 1.46 -7.66
N LEU A 6 -4.78 0.41 -6.85
CA LEU A 6 -4.39 -0.94 -7.23
C LEU A 6 -5.32 -1.98 -6.58
N GLU A 7 -5.53 -3.08 -7.29
CA GLU A 7 -6.21 -4.28 -6.79
C GLU A 7 -5.31 -5.48 -7.12
N ILE A 8 -5.07 -6.35 -6.14
CA ILE A 8 -4.25 -7.55 -6.30
C ILE A 8 -5.10 -8.75 -5.88
N LYS A 9 -5.30 -9.69 -6.80
CA LYS A 9 -6.08 -10.91 -6.56
C LYS A 9 -5.24 -11.98 -5.88
N GLN A 10 -5.92 -12.94 -5.26
CA GLN A 10 -5.25 -14.08 -4.64
C GLN A 10 -4.44 -14.86 -5.69
N GLY A 11 -3.15 -15.08 -5.40
CA GLY A 11 -2.24 -15.80 -6.29
C GLY A 11 -1.46 -14.90 -7.27
N GLU A 12 -1.76 -13.61 -7.35
CA GLU A 12 -1.01 -12.67 -8.18
C GLU A 12 0.30 -12.22 -7.50
N ILE A 13 1.35 -12.05 -8.32
CA ILE A 13 2.62 -11.46 -7.90
C ILE A 13 2.72 -10.07 -8.54
N CYS A 14 2.83 -9.04 -7.70
CA CYS A 14 2.97 -7.65 -8.13
C CYS A 14 4.34 -7.09 -7.70
N GLY A 15 5.01 -6.38 -8.62
CA GLY A 15 6.26 -5.67 -8.34
C GLY A 15 6.06 -4.15 -8.41
N ILE A 16 6.63 -3.42 -7.46
CA ILE A 16 6.59 -1.95 -7.43
C ILE A 16 7.96 -1.41 -7.87
N VAL A 17 8.00 -0.74 -9.03
CA VAL A 17 9.25 -0.23 -9.65
C VAL A 17 9.17 1.29 -9.84
N GLY A 18 10.31 1.97 -9.73
CA GLY A 18 10.41 3.42 -9.96
C GLY A 18 11.74 3.99 -9.47
N ARG A 19 12.02 5.27 -9.76
CA ARG A 19 13.27 5.96 -9.33
C ARG A 19 13.38 6.10 -7.81
N ASN A 20 14.59 6.26 -7.28
CA ASN A 20 14.78 6.59 -5.87
C ASN A 20 14.01 7.87 -5.50
N GLY A 21 13.36 7.88 -4.34
CA GLY A 21 12.51 8.98 -3.90
C GLY A 21 11.07 8.98 -4.43
N SER A 22 10.68 8.03 -5.31
CA SER A 22 9.31 7.98 -5.87
C SER A 22 8.21 7.54 -4.88
N GLY A 23 8.54 7.32 -3.61
CA GLY A 23 7.57 6.93 -2.59
C GLY A 23 7.31 5.42 -2.44
N LYS A 24 8.09 4.54 -3.08
CA LYS A 24 7.91 3.07 -2.99
C LYS A 24 7.93 2.55 -1.55
N THR A 25 8.93 2.94 -0.76
CA THR A 25 9.05 2.53 0.65
C THR A 25 7.89 3.07 1.49
N VAL A 26 7.40 4.28 1.18
CA VAL A 26 6.24 4.87 1.85
C VAL A 26 4.98 4.07 1.52
N LEU A 27 4.75 3.76 0.24
CA LEU A 27 3.64 2.92 -0.21
C LEU A 27 3.66 1.53 0.46
N PHE A 28 4.83 0.87 0.50
CA PHE A 28 4.98 -0.42 1.18
C PHE A 28 4.65 -0.34 2.68
N LYS A 29 5.15 0.69 3.38
CA LYS A 29 4.80 0.89 4.80
C LYS A 29 3.29 1.07 4.98
N CYS A 30 2.62 1.78 4.08
CA CYS A 30 1.16 1.90 4.11
C CYS A 30 0.46 0.56 3.89
N ILE A 31 0.86 -0.20 2.86
CA ILE A 31 0.29 -1.52 2.55
C ILE A 31 0.44 -2.48 3.72
N CYS A 32 1.60 -2.48 4.38
CA CYS A 32 1.87 -3.32 5.54
C CYS A 32 1.23 -2.84 6.84
N GLY A 33 0.63 -1.63 6.87
CA GLY A 33 0.01 -1.05 8.06
C GLY A 33 0.96 -0.27 8.99
N PHE A 34 2.25 -0.16 8.65
CA PHE A 34 3.24 0.60 9.43
C PHE A 34 3.10 2.13 9.31
N LEU A 35 2.35 2.60 8.32
CA LEU A 35 2.11 4.01 8.10
C LEU A 35 0.66 4.22 7.69
N LYS A 36 -0.05 5.16 8.33
CA LYS A 36 -1.40 5.52 7.92
C LYS A 36 -1.32 6.39 6.65
N PRO A 37 -2.06 6.06 5.57
CA PRO A 37 -2.13 6.94 4.42
C PRO A 37 -2.84 8.25 4.80
N THR A 38 -2.42 9.37 4.22
CA THR A 38 -3.04 10.67 4.51
C THR A 38 -4.48 10.76 3.99
N SER A 39 -4.79 10.04 2.92
CA SER A 39 -6.13 9.91 2.35
C SER A 39 -6.31 8.53 1.69
N GLY A 40 -7.57 8.15 1.45
CA GLY A 40 -7.89 6.85 0.86
C GLY A 40 -7.89 5.70 1.88
N LYS A 41 -7.96 4.47 1.38
CA LYS A 41 -8.08 3.25 2.20
C LYS A 41 -7.25 2.12 1.61
N ILE A 42 -6.76 1.25 2.50
CA ILE A 42 -6.10 0.00 2.14
C ILE A 42 -6.90 -1.13 2.76
N LEU A 43 -7.34 -2.06 1.91
CA LEU A 43 -8.19 -3.19 2.28
C LEU A 43 -7.41 -4.49 2.03
N VAL A 44 -7.41 -5.38 3.02
CA VAL A 44 -6.89 -6.75 2.88
C VAL A 44 -8.06 -7.70 3.12
N ARG A 45 -8.37 -8.55 2.13
CA ARG A 45 -9.56 -9.43 2.18
C ARG A 45 -10.85 -8.65 2.51
N ASN A 46 -11.03 -7.48 1.89
CA ASN A 46 -12.15 -6.55 2.12
C ASN A 46 -12.29 -6.01 3.55
N GLN A 47 -11.25 -6.10 4.37
CA GLN A 47 -11.20 -5.49 5.70
C GLN A 47 -10.16 -4.37 5.72
N GLU A 48 -10.47 -3.24 6.37
CA GLU A 48 -9.48 -2.17 6.55
C GLU A 48 -8.25 -2.70 7.28
N ASN A 49 -7.07 -2.44 6.71
CA ASN A 49 -5.83 -2.85 7.34
C ASN A 49 -5.58 -2.00 8.60
N ARG A 50 -5.99 -2.54 9.75
CA ARG A 50 -5.90 -1.87 11.07
C ARG A 50 -4.72 -2.33 11.92
N LYS A 51 -3.72 -3.03 11.35
CA LYS A 51 -2.55 -3.46 12.14
C LYS A 51 -1.65 -2.25 12.48
N GLY A 52 -2.00 -1.56 13.55
CA GLY A 52 -1.05 -0.81 14.36
C GLY A 52 -0.31 -1.80 15.26
N TYR A 53 1.02 -1.82 15.14
CA TYR A 53 1.86 -1.86 16.32
C TYR A 53 1.89 -0.46 16.92
#